data_AF-A0A0Q6K9Z9-F1
#
_entry.id   AF-A0A0Q6K9Z9-F1
#
_cell.length_a   1.000
_cell.length_b   1.000
_cell.length_c   1.000
_cell.angle_alpha   90.00
_cell.angle_beta   90.00
_cell.angle_gamma   90.00
#
_symmetry.space_group_name_H-M   'P 1'
#
loop_
_entity.id
_entity.type
_entity.pdbx_description
1 polymer ?
#
loop_
_entity_poly.entity_id
_entity_poly.type
_entity_poly.pdbx_seq_one_letter_code
_entity_poly.pdbx_strand_id
1 'polypeptide(L)'
;MAGAALAAPLSAEAAMLAALEGDNTLTMIDTATLKAGKSMTVTGINGKIAGIDVRPADGMLYALAVDGTIYTIDMAGKATMKAKMDTVLAASAMPTVDFNPAADRLRVIGSDGTNLRVNVDDGKTTVDGKLKYADGDMHKGETPMIVAGAYTNSVKGTKETALYDIDGKIGALIKQAPPNDGVLGAVGKLGVMPKSVAFDIEPGANGANTGWLLADGALHKVDLATGKATMVGKVEGVKGMVRDIAAMPAS
;
A
#
# COMPACT_ATOMS: atom_id res chain seq x y z
N MET A 1 -20.39 -48.80 5.21
CA MET A 1 -19.35 -48.04 5.94
C MET A 1 -19.00 -46.83 5.09
N ALA A 2 -19.40 -45.63 5.51
CA ALA A 2 -19.13 -44.39 4.79
C ALA A 2 -17.77 -43.85 5.25
N GLY A 3 -16.82 -43.75 4.33
CA GLY A 3 -15.52 -43.15 4.59
C GLY A 3 -15.65 -41.63 4.64
N ALA A 4 -15.37 -41.05 5.81
CA ALA A 4 -15.20 -39.61 5.94
C ALA A 4 -13.83 -39.22 5.38
N ALA A 5 -13.82 -38.46 4.29
CA ALA A 5 -12.60 -37.79 3.83
C ALA A 5 -12.37 -36.56 4.72
N LEU A 6 -11.30 -36.59 5.53
CA LEU A 6 -10.81 -35.39 6.19
C LEU A 6 -10.20 -34.48 5.13
N ALA A 7 -10.87 -33.35 4.84
CA ALA A 7 -10.23 -32.23 4.18
C ALA A 7 -9.20 -31.65 5.15
N ALA A 8 -7.91 -31.81 4.84
CA ALA A 8 -6.86 -31.08 5.53
C ALA A 8 -7.11 -29.57 5.32
N PRO A 9 -6.98 -28.73 6.36
CA PRO A 9 -6.97 -27.29 6.15
C PRO A 9 -5.78 -26.97 5.25
N LEU A 10 -6.05 -26.32 4.11
CA LEU A 10 -5.02 -25.64 3.34
C LEU A 10 -4.36 -24.65 4.31
N SER A 11 -3.09 -24.89 4.64
CA SER A 11 -2.28 -23.93 5.37
C SER A 11 -2.30 -22.64 4.55
N ALA A 12 -2.88 -21.57 5.10
CA ALA A 12 -2.62 -20.24 4.57
C ALA A 12 -1.12 -20.02 4.75
N GLU A 13 -0.40 -19.85 3.64
CA GLU A 13 1.00 -19.47 3.67
C GLU A 13 1.10 -18.13 4.42
N ALA A 14 2.05 -18.02 5.35
CA ALA A 14 2.18 -16.83 6.17
C ALA A 14 2.61 -15.64 5.29
N ALA A 15 1.80 -14.59 5.24
CA ALA A 15 2.16 -13.37 4.53
C ALA A 15 3.20 -12.59 5.32
N MET A 16 4.18 -12.03 4.62
CA MET A 16 5.15 -11.09 5.17
C MET A 16 4.85 -9.69 4.65
N LEU A 17 4.78 -8.71 5.55
CA LEU A 17 4.68 -7.29 5.20
C LEU A 17 6.01 -6.60 5.50
N ALA A 18 6.60 -5.90 4.52
CA ALA A 18 7.61 -4.91 4.82
C ALA A 18 6.92 -3.66 5.38
N ALA A 19 7.31 -3.19 6.56
CA ALA A 19 6.77 -2.00 7.18
C ALA A 19 7.82 -0.88 7.20
N LEU A 20 7.46 0.29 6.65
CA LEU A 20 8.29 1.49 6.70
C LEU A 20 8.05 2.25 8.01
N GLU A 21 9.05 2.22 8.88
CA GLU A 21 9.09 2.93 10.16
C GLU A 21 9.92 4.21 10.08
N GLY A 22 9.34 5.30 10.60
CA GLY A 22 10.02 6.59 10.71
C GLY A 22 10.42 7.16 9.35
N ASP A 23 11.72 7.45 9.19
CA ASP A 23 12.24 8.09 7.98
C ASP A 23 12.81 7.10 6.97
N ASN A 24 13.44 6.00 7.39
CA ASN A 24 14.13 5.08 6.47
C ASN A 24 14.38 3.68 7.06
N THR A 25 13.58 3.24 8.03
CA THR A 25 13.76 1.92 8.65
C THR A 25 12.71 0.96 8.14
N LEU A 26 13.11 -0.25 7.75
CA LEU A 26 12.19 -1.33 7.40
C LEU A 26 12.13 -2.34 8.52
N THR A 27 10.97 -2.91 8.75
CA THR A 27 10.80 -4.10 9.59
C THR A 27 9.82 -5.05 8.93
N MET A 28 10.15 -6.33 8.92
CA MET A 28 9.30 -7.37 8.35
C MET A 28 8.29 -7.84 9.40
N ILE A 29 7.01 -7.87 9.07
CA ILE A 29 5.92 -8.32 9.94
C ILE A 29 5.36 -9.62 9.39
N ASP A 30 5.36 -10.66 10.21
CA ASP A 30 4.63 -11.90 9.94
C ASP A 30 3.17 -11.71 10.35
N THR A 31 2.28 -11.76 9.37
CA THR A 31 0.83 -11.54 9.57
C THR A 31 0.13 -12.66 10.33
N ALA A 32 0.70 -13.87 10.34
CA ALA A 32 0.14 -15.03 11.04
C ALA A 32 0.54 -15.02 12.50
N THR A 33 1.81 -14.70 12.80
CA THR A 33 2.31 -14.67 14.19
C THR A 33 2.18 -13.31 14.86
N LEU A 34 1.87 -12.25 14.09
CA LEU A 34 1.81 -10.85 14.54
C LEU A 34 3.12 -10.38 15.17
N LYS A 35 4.25 -10.89 14.67
CA LYS A 35 5.58 -10.53 15.17
C LYS A 35 6.36 -9.80 14.09
N ALA A 36 6.96 -8.71 14.50
CA ALA A 36 7.92 -7.96 13.72
C ALA A 36 9.32 -8.56 13.94
N GLY A 37 10.07 -8.71 12.84
CA GLY A 37 11.46 -9.12 12.86
C GLY A 37 12.40 -8.02 13.34
N LYS A 38 13.69 -8.20 13.07
CA LYS A 38 14.68 -7.16 13.37
C LYS A 38 14.55 -6.00 12.38
N SER A 39 14.46 -4.78 12.90
CA SER A 39 14.48 -3.56 12.09
C SER A 39 15.83 -3.36 11.38
N MET A 40 15.78 -2.84 10.16
CA MET A 40 16.92 -2.55 9.30
C MET A 40 16.84 -1.13 8.76
N THR A 41 17.89 -0.34 8.96
CA THR A 41 18.00 0.97 8.33
C THR A 41 18.38 0.80 6.87
N VAL A 42 17.61 1.42 5.96
CA VAL A 42 17.92 1.42 4.53
C VAL A 42 19.16 2.26 4.29
N THR A 43 20.14 1.67 3.62
CA THR A 43 21.40 2.32 3.23
C THR A 43 21.36 2.71 1.74
N GLY A 44 22.14 3.70 1.33
CA GLY A 44 22.17 4.15 -0.08
C GLY A 44 21.06 5.13 -0.48
N ILE A 45 20.12 5.42 0.42
CA ILE A 45 19.16 6.54 0.30
C ILE A 45 19.61 7.66 1.23
N ASN A 46 19.69 8.87 0.70
CA ASN A 46 19.93 10.07 1.51
C ASN A 46 18.58 10.68 1.88
N GLY A 47 18.28 10.69 3.18
CA GLY A 47 17.07 11.31 3.72
C GLY A 47 15.89 10.35 3.83
N LYS A 48 14.69 10.93 3.81
CA LYS A 48 13.45 10.25 4.16
C LYS A 48 12.84 9.51 2.97
N ILE A 49 12.32 8.32 3.23
CA ILE A 49 11.50 7.54 2.32
C ILE A 49 10.06 8.06 2.42
N ALA A 50 9.52 8.41 1.25
CA ALA A 50 8.13 8.80 1.06
C ALA A 50 7.21 7.59 1.27
N GLY A 51 7.48 6.49 0.56
CA GLY A 51 6.77 5.22 0.68
C GLY A 51 7.53 4.08 0.00
N ILE A 52 7.01 2.86 0.13
CA ILE A 52 7.56 1.62 -0.43
C ILE A 52 6.46 0.80 -1.09
N ASP A 53 6.81 0.03 -2.11
CA ASP A 53 5.94 -1.03 -2.62
C ASP A 53 6.73 -2.08 -3.42
N VAL A 54 6.19 -3.29 -3.56
CA VAL A 54 6.74 -4.36 -4.39
C VAL A 54 6.21 -4.22 -5.81
N ARG A 55 7.10 -4.13 -6.80
CA ARG A 55 6.69 -4.11 -8.21
C ARG A 55 6.32 -5.52 -8.68
N PRO A 56 5.07 -5.81 -9.07
CA PRO A 56 4.69 -7.18 -9.42
C PRO A 56 5.37 -7.72 -10.68
N ALA A 57 5.89 -6.85 -11.56
CA ALA A 57 6.58 -7.24 -12.78
C ALA A 57 7.94 -7.94 -12.55
N ASP A 58 8.65 -7.59 -11.48
CA ASP A 58 9.98 -8.11 -11.16
C ASP A 58 10.15 -8.60 -9.71
N GLY A 59 9.17 -8.37 -8.84
CA GLY A 59 9.15 -8.84 -7.45
C GLY A 59 10.11 -8.10 -6.51
N MET A 60 10.72 -7.00 -6.96
CA MET A 60 11.63 -6.21 -6.12
C MET A 60 10.84 -5.24 -5.24
N LEU A 61 11.35 -4.98 -4.04
CA LEU A 61 10.89 -3.88 -3.20
C LEU A 61 11.46 -2.57 -3.74
N TYR A 62 10.58 -1.60 -4.00
CA TYR A 62 10.92 -0.25 -4.39
C TYR A 62 10.71 0.71 -3.22
N ALA A 63 11.49 1.78 -3.22
CA ALA A 63 11.29 2.92 -2.35
C ALA A 63 11.31 4.22 -3.16
N LEU A 64 10.40 5.12 -2.82
CA LEU A 64 10.40 6.49 -3.29
C LEU A 64 10.97 7.38 -2.19
N ALA A 65 12.03 8.14 -2.45
CA ALA A 65 12.49 9.20 -1.56
C ALA A 65 11.63 10.46 -1.71
N VAL A 66 11.54 11.30 -0.67
CA VAL A 66 10.76 12.56 -0.72
C VAL A 66 11.23 13.53 -1.81
N ASP A 67 12.47 13.40 -2.29
CA ASP A 67 13.00 14.22 -3.38
C ASP A 67 12.66 13.67 -4.78
N GLY A 68 11.82 12.63 -4.86
CA GLY A 68 11.39 11.99 -6.11
C GLY A 68 12.35 10.93 -6.64
N THR A 69 13.45 10.62 -5.95
CA THR A 69 14.37 9.57 -6.39
C THR A 69 13.80 8.19 -6.08
N ILE A 70 13.80 7.32 -7.10
CA ILE A 70 13.27 5.96 -7.02
C ILE A 70 14.44 4.99 -6.86
N TYR A 71 14.30 4.08 -5.89
CA TYR A 71 15.28 3.05 -5.58
C TYR A 71 14.63 1.67 -5.62
N THR A 72 15.43 0.65 -5.91
CA THR A 72 15.15 -0.73 -5.47
C THR A 72 15.90 -1.01 -4.17
N ILE A 73 15.36 -1.86 -3.30
CA ILE A 73 15.96 -2.26 -2.02
C ILE A 73 16.14 -3.77 -2.01
N ASP A 74 17.36 -4.23 -1.71
CA ASP A 74 17.63 -5.66 -1.53
C ASP A 74 17.26 -6.17 -0.12
N MET A 75 17.32 -7.49 0.10
CA MET A 75 16.99 -8.11 1.39
C MET A 75 17.94 -7.69 2.54
N ALA A 76 19.10 -7.11 2.24
CA ALA A 76 20.03 -6.58 3.23
C ALA A 76 19.77 -5.09 3.54
N GLY A 77 18.84 -4.45 2.83
CA GLY A 77 18.46 -3.05 3.02
C GLY A 77 19.35 -2.08 2.27
N LYS A 78 20.08 -2.54 1.26
CA LYS A 78 20.86 -1.67 0.40
C LYS A 78 19.98 -1.20 -0.75
N ALA A 79 19.80 0.12 -0.82
CA ALA A 79 19.09 0.77 -1.90
C ALA A 79 20.01 1.02 -3.10
N THR A 80 19.48 0.81 -4.30
CA THR A 80 20.14 1.12 -5.58
C THR A 80 19.25 2.07 -6.37
N MET A 81 19.78 3.23 -6.75
CA MET A 81 19.03 4.22 -7.52
C MET A 81 18.61 3.61 -8.87
N LYS A 82 17.33 3.79 -9.21
CA LYS A 82 16.73 3.31 -10.46
C LYS A 82 16.42 4.47 -11.40
N ALA A 83 15.75 5.50 -10.91
CA ALA A 83 15.33 6.68 -11.70
C ALA A 83 15.04 7.88 -10.78
N LYS A 84 14.66 9.01 -11.36
CA LYS A 84 14.17 10.19 -10.61
C LYS A 84 12.91 10.72 -11.30
N MET A 85 11.87 11.01 -10.52
CA MET A 85 10.62 11.57 -11.01
C MET A 85 10.82 12.95 -11.63
N ASP A 86 10.22 13.18 -12.81
CA ASP A 86 10.15 14.51 -13.43
C ASP A 86 9.32 15.52 -12.62
N THR A 87 8.34 15.02 -11.86
CA THR A 87 7.45 15.82 -11.03
C THR A 87 7.35 15.18 -9.66
N VAL A 88 7.60 15.95 -8.60
CA VAL A 88 7.60 15.48 -7.21
C VAL A 88 6.39 16.05 -6.48
N LEU A 89 5.87 15.31 -5.50
CA LEU A 89 4.83 15.82 -4.61
C LEU A 89 5.30 17.08 -3.87
N ALA A 90 4.36 17.94 -3.50
CA ALA A 90 4.64 19.04 -2.59
C ALA A 90 5.14 18.51 -1.24
N ALA A 91 6.13 19.17 -0.64
CA ALA A 91 6.73 18.73 0.64
C ALA A 91 5.74 18.68 1.81
N SER A 92 4.61 19.39 1.72
CA SER A 92 3.52 19.38 2.70
C SER A 92 2.54 18.22 2.53
N ALA A 93 2.56 17.53 1.39
CA ALA A 93 1.65 16.41 1.12
C ALA A 93 2.20 15.13 1.75
N MET A 94 1.34 14.37 2.42
CA MET A 94 1.67 13.01 2.84
C MET A 94 1.59 12.09 1.61
N PRO A 95 2.65 11.32 1.32
CA PRO A 95 2.69 10.45 0.15
C PRO A 95 1.98 9.11 0.41
N THR A 96 1.38 8.58 -0.64
CA THR A 96 0.92 7.19 -0.80
C THR A 96 1.54 6.66 -2.09
N VAL A 97 2.11 5.45 -2.06
CA VAL A 97 2.75 4.85 -3.24
C VAL A 97 2.29 3.41 -3.40
N ASP A 98 2.01 2.99 -4.64
CA ASP A 98 1.64 1.60 -4.94
C ASP A 98 1.78 1.31 -6.44
N PHE A 99 2.16 0.10 -6.82
CA PHE A 99 2.26 -0.32 -8.21
C PHE A 99 0.91 -0.78 -8.73
N ASN A 100 0.47 -0.17 -9.83
CA ASN A 100 -0.58 -0.74 -10.64
C ASN A 100 -0.03 -1.97 -11.39
N PRO A 101 -0.46 -3.21 -11.07
CA PRO A 101 0.09 -4.42 -11.66
C PRO A 101 -0.30 -4.63 -13.13
N ALA A 102 -1.42 -4.04 -13.57
CA ALA A 102 -1.90 -4.16 -14.94
C ALA A 102 -1.20 -3.18 -15.90
N ALA A 103 -0.94 -1.95 -15.41
CA ALA A 103 -0.28 -0.90 -16.17
C ALA A 103 1.24 -0.90 -16.03
N ASP A 104 1.76 -1.60 -15.02
CA ASP A 104 3.17 -1.61 -14.62
C ASP A 104 3.69 -0.17 -14.41
N ARG A 105 2.98 0.59 -13.56
CA ARG A 105 3.30 1.98 -13.22
C ARG A 105 3.15 2.20 -11.73
N LEU A 106 4.08 2.97 -11.16
CA LEU A 106 3.97 3.42 -9.78
C LEU A 106 2.95 4.56 -9.72
N ARG A 107 1.91 4.38 -8.91
CA ARG A 107 0.98 5.43 -8.50
C ARG A 107 1.60 6.17 -7.33
N VAL A 108 1.58 7.50 -7.38
CA VAL A 108 2.03 8.35 -6.27
C VAL A 108 0.93 9.37 -6.00
N ILE A 109 0.31 9.29 -4.84
CA ILE A 109 -0.80 10.16 -4.43
C ILE A 109 -0.31 11.04 -3.28
N GLY A 110 -0.65 12.33 -3.33
CA GLY A 110 -0.46 13.26 -2.23
C GLY A 110 -1.77 13.43 -1.46
N SER A 111 -1.67 13.61 -0.15
CA SER A 111 -2.82 13.91 0.72
C SER A 111 -3.54 15.24 0.40
N ASP A 112 -2.99 16.04 -0.51
CA ASP A 112 -3.60 17.26 -1.07
C ASP A 112 -4.42 17.01 -2.36
N GLY A 113 -4.57 15.73 -2.74
CA GLY A 113 -5.28 15.26 -3.92
C GLY A 113 -4.42 15.21 -5.18
N THR A 114 -3.11 15.49 -5.10
CA THR A 114 -2.20 15.28 -6.22
C THR A 114 -2.17 13.79 -6.58
N ASN A 115 -2.22 13.49 -7.87
CA ASN A 115 -2.34 12.13 -8.38
C ASN A 115 -1.37 11.94 -9.54
N LEU A 116 -0.31 11.16 -9.33
CA LEU A 116 0.77 10.98 -10.28
C LEU A 116 0.89 9.53 -10.72
N ARG A 117 1.28 9.32 -11.96
CA ARG A 117 1.56 8.01 -12.51
C ARG A 117 2.94 8.01 -13.13
N VAL A 118 3.81 7.14 -12.61
CA VAL A 118 5.25 7.18 -12.85
C VAL A 118 5.71 5.91 -13.54
N ASN A 119 6.51 6.05 -14.59
CA ASN A 119 7.31 4.97 -15.12
C ASN A 119 8.63 4.87 -14.33
N VAL A 120 8.80 3.80 -13.56
CA VAL A 120 9.99 3.66 -12.70
C VAL A 120 11.27 3.35 -13.46
N ASP A 121 11.17 2.97 -14.74
CA ASP A 121 12.35 2.67 -15.56
C ASP A 121 13.05 3.92 -16.09
N ASP A 122 12.33 5.02 -16.30
CA ASP A 122 12.89 6.28 -16.81
C ASP A 122 12.50 7.53 -16.01
N GLY A 123 11.67 7.41 -14.97
CA GLY A 123 11.25 8.52 -14.10
C GLY A 123 10.14 9.40 -14.68
N LYS A 124 9.68 9.11 -15.91
CA LYS A 124 8.64 9.92 -16.55
C LYS A 124 7.37 9.90 -15.73
N THR A 125 6.92 11.11 -15.38
CA THR A 125 5.78 11.31 -14.49
C THR A 125 4.64 11.97 -15.25
N THR A 126 3.46 11.35 -15.22
CA THR A 126 2.21 11.93 -15.70
C THR A 126 1.44 12.48 -14.52
N VAL A 127 0.98 13.73 -14.61
CA VAL A 127 0.04 14.31 -13.67
C VAL A 127 -1.37 13.96 -14.14
N ASP A 128 -2.06 13.12 -13.37
CA ASP A 128 -3.42 12.66 -13.64
C ASP A 128 -4.46 13.66 -13.04
N GLY A 129 -5.75 13.33 -13.19
CA GLY A 129 -6.83 14.11 -12.60
C GLY A 129 -6.69 14.26 -11.08
N LYS A 130 -6.87 15.49 -10.59
CA LYS A 130 -6.87 15.78 -9.16
C LYS A 130 -7.99 15.03 -8.45
N LEU A 131 -7.68 14.46 -7.30
CA LEU A 131 -8.64 13.64 -6.56
C LEU A 131 -9.89 14.43 -6.17
N LYS A 132 -11.05 13.84 -6.44
CA LYS A 132 -12.37 14.39 -6.12
C LYS A 132 -13.40 13.28 -5.94
N TYR A 133 -14.31 13.46 -4.99
CA TYR A 133 -15.48 12.60 -4.87
C TYR A 133 -16.40 12.75 -6.09
N ALA A 134 -16.95 11.62 -6.54
CA ALA A 134 -17.83 11.56 -7.69
C ALA A 134 -19.11 12.40 -7.50
N ASP A 135 -19.74 12.80 -8.60
CA ASP A 135 -20.93 13.67 -8.57
C ASP A 135 -22.15 13.06 -7.85
N GLY A 136 -22.20 11.74 -7.72
CA GLY A 136 -23.25 11.02 -6.98
C GLY A 136 -22.78 10.42 -5.65
N ASP A 137 -21.54 10.68 -5.24
CA ASP A 137 -21.02 10.21 -3.96
C ASP A 137 -21.55 11.08 -2.80
N MET A 138 -21.73 10.48 -1.62
CA MET A 138 -22.21 11.19 -0.44
C MET A 138 -21.24 12.28 0.06
N HIS A 139 -19.96 12.18 -0.29
CA HIS A 139 -18.91 13.14 0.05
C HIS A 139 -18.60 14.13 -1.08
N LYS A 140 -19.48 14.25 -2.08
CA LYS A 140 -19.33 15.23 -3.17
C LYS A 140 -19.01 16.62 -2.63
N GLY A 141 -17.97 17.24 -3.19
CA GLY A 141 -17.54 18.59 -2.87
C GLY A 141 -16.63 18.70 -1.64
N GLU A 142 -16.48 17.62 -0.86
CA GLU A 142 -15.46 17.56 0.16
C GLU A 142 -14.07 17.40 -0.46
N THR A 143 -13.07 18.01 0.16
CA THR A 143 -11.66 17.78 -0.20
C THR A 143 -11.21 16.44 0.41
N PRO A 144 -10.83 15.44 -0.41
CA PRO A 144 -10.33 14.17 0.09
C PRO A 144 -8.95 14.33 0.74
N MET A 145 -8.61 13.43 1.66
CA MET A 145 -7.29 13.35 2.28
C MET A 145 -6.81 11.89 2.23
N ILE A 146 -6.31 11.48 1.07
CA ILE A 146 -5.76 10.14 0.90
C ILE A 146 -4.42 10.03 1.63
N VAL A 147 -4.26 8.99 2.45
CA VAL A 147 -3.08 8.77 3.30
C VAL A 147 -2.46 7.38 3.14
N ALA A 148 -3.17 6.45 2.50
CA ALA A 148 -2.67 5.14 2.07
C ALA A 148 -3.54 4.63 0.91
N GLY A 149 -3.07 3.64 0.17
CA GLY A 149 -3.81 3.08 -0.95
C GLY A 149 -3.03 1.96 -1.62
N ALA A 150 -3.76 1.03 -2.23
CA ALA A 150 -3.19 -0.16 -2.84
C ALA A 150 -4.06 -0.74 -3.96
N TYR A 151 -3.41 -1.37 -4.93
CA TYR A 151 -4.05 -2.07 -6.04
C TYR A 151 -4.32 -3.54 -5.70
N THR A 152 -5.46 -4.06 -6.18
CA THR A 152 -5.73 -5.50 -6.13
C THR A 152 -4.96 -6.27 -7.19
N ASN A 153 -4.87 -7.60 -7.02
CA ASN A 153 -4.27 -8.51 -7.98
C ASN A 153 -2.82 -8.14 -8.31
N SER A 154 -2.03 -7.80 -7.30
CA SER A 154 -0.60 -7.43 -7.39
C SER A 154 0.29 -8.63 -7.73
N VAL A 155 -0.03 -9.27 -8.87
CA VAL A 155 0.65 -10.43 -9.44
C VAL A 155 1.08 -10.14 -10.86
N LYS A 156 2.25 -10.68 -11.24
CA LYS A 156 2.82 -10.48 -12.57
C LYS A 156 1.85 -10.88 -13.68
N GLY A 157 1.63 -9.96 -14.62
CA GLY A 157 0.86 -10.23 -15.84
C GLY A 157 -0.66 -10.15 -15.69
N THR A 158 -1.18 -9.71 -14.53
CA THR A 158 -2.61 -9.44 -14.36
C THR A 158 -3.14 -8.49 -15.45
N LYS A 159 -4.43 -8.64 -15.78
CA LYS A 159 -5.13 -7.79 -16.76
C LYS A 159 -6.10 -6.83 -16.11
N GLU A 160 -6.54 -7.13 -14.90
CA GLU A 160 -7.53 -6.35 -14.17
C GLU A 160 -7.05 -6.12 -12.75
N THR A 161 -7.26 -4.89 -12.29
CA THR A 161 -6.91 -4.42 -10.95
C THR A 161 -7.86 -3.30 -10.55
N ALA A 162 -8.06 -3.11 -9.26
CA ALA A 162 -8.81 -2.02 -8.69
C ALA A 162 -7.95 -1.29 -7.66
N LEU A 163 -7.96 0.05 -7.70
CA LEU A 163 -7.31 0.89 -6.69
C LEU A 163 -8.29 1.15 -5.55
N TYR A 164 -7.83 0.89 -4.33
CA TYR A 164 -8.50 1.28 -3.10
C TYR A 164 -7.60 2.20 -2.29
N ASP A 165 -8.20 3.24 -1.72
CA ASP A 165 -7.51 4.23 -0.90
C ASP A 165 -8.10 4.31 0.51
N ILE A 166 -7.32 4.88 1.41
CA ILE A 166 -7.75 5.27 2.75
C ILE A 166 -7.83 6.79 2.80
N ASP A 167 -9.05 7.31 2.97
CA ASP A 167 -9.24 8.72 3.31
C ASP A 167 -9.13 8.89 4.83
N GLY A 168 -8.04 9.52 5.27
CA GLY A 168 -7.73 9.73 6.69
C GLY A 168 -8.61 10.79 7.35
N LYS A 169 -9.23 11.70 6.58
CA LYS A 169 -10.11 12.74 7.12
C LYS A 169 -11.47 12.16 7.49
N ILE A 170 -12.01 11.26 6.68
CA ILE A 170 -13.31 10.64 6.94
C ILE A 170 -13.22 9.21 7.49
N GLY A 171 -12.03 8.62 7.58
CA GLY A 171 -11.83 7.27 8.12
C GLY A 171 -12.56 6.19 7.31
N ALA A 172 -12.41 6.24 5.99
CA ALA A 172 -13.15 5.37 5.07
C ALA A 172 -12.23 4.70 4.05
N LEU A 173 -12.62 3.49 3.64
CA LEU A 173 -12.12 2.88 2.42
C LEU A 173 -12.81 3.53 1.23
N ILE A 174 -12.01 3.94 0.26
CA ILE A 174 -12.42 4.60 -0.97
C ILE A 174 -12.02 3.71 -2.14
N LYS A 175 -12.83 3.69 -3.19
CA LYS A 175 -12.45 3.11 -4.48
C LYS A 175 -12.18 4.25 -5.46
N GLN A 176 -11.01 4.25 -6.08
CA GLN A 176 -10.66 5.25 -7.10
C GLN A 176 -10.88 4.67 -8.49
N ALA A 177 -11.92 5.12 -9.18
CA ALA A 177 -12.33 4.58 -10.47
C ALA A 177 -13.01 5.64 -11.35
N PRO A 178 -12.44 6.00 -12.51
CA PRO A 178 -11.12 5.58 -13.02
C PRO A 178 -9.94 6.20 -12.23
N PRO A 179 -8.83 5.47 -12.00
CA PRO A 179 -7.65 6.00 -11.31
C PRO A 179 -7.07 7.28 -11.93
N ASN A 180 -6.98 7.34 -13.26
CA ASN A 180 -6.35 8.48 -13.95
C ASN A 180 -7.23 9.74 -13.95
N ASP A 181 -8.53 9.60 -13.69
CA ASP A 181 -9.45 10.74 -13.61
C ASP A 181 -9.53 11.29 -12.17
N GLY A 182 -8.93 10.58 -11.21
CA GLY A 182 -8.94 10.93 -9.78
C GLY A 182 -10.33 10.84 -9.14
N VAL A 183 -11.24 10.05 -9.71
CA VAL A 183 -12.63 9.96 -9.23
C VAL A 183 -12.72 8.98 -8.07
N LEU A 184 -13.20 9.47 -6.93
CA LEU A 184 -13.34 8.73 -5.69
C LEU A 184 -14.81 8.36 -5.42
N GLY A 185 -15.04 7.10 -5.04
CA GLY A 185 -16.30 6.62 -4.50
C GLY A 185 -16.10 5.98 -3.13
N ALA A 186 -16.81 6.45 -2.11
CA ALA A 186 -16.74 5.89 -0.77
C ALA A 186 -17.33 4.47 -0.74
N VAL A 187 -16.56 3.52 -0.21
CA VAL A 187 -17.01 2.13 -0.02
C VAL A 187 -17.68 1.98 1.34
N GLY A 188 -17.02 2.45 2.39
CA GLY A 188 -17.55 2.41 3.75
C GLY A 188 -16.53 2.82 4.79
N LYS A 189 -17.02 3.05 6.01
CA LYS A 189 -16.17 3.42 7.15
C LYS A 189 -15.31 2.24 7.59
N LEU A 190 -14.05 2.53 7.92
CA LEU A 190 -13.14 1.53 8.49
C LEU A 190 -13.63 1.03 9.86
N GLY A 191 -14.34 1.87 10.61
CA GLY A 191 -14.72 1.60 12.00
C GLY A 191 -13.59 1.88 13.00
N VAL A 192 -12.44 2.35 12.51
CA VAL A 192 -11.29 2.85 13.28
C VAL A 192 -10.84 4.18 12.68
N MET A 193 -10.27 5.06 13.50
CA MET A 193 -9.72 6.35 13.06
C MET A 193 -8.34 6.55 13.69
N PRO A 194 -7.32 5.83 13.18
CA PRO A 194 -6.00 5.79 13.80
C PRO A 194 -5.21 7.08 13.53
N LYS A 195 -4.20 7.32 14.36
CA LYS A 195 -3.24 8.43 14.13
C LYS A 195 -2.23 8.08 13.05
N SER A 196 -1.86 6.82 12.96
CA SER A 196 -0.99 6.27 11.92
C SER A 196 -1.70 5.15 11.19
N VAL A 197 -1.64 5.19 9.86
CA VAL A 197 -2.25 4.19 9.00
C VAL A 197 -1.28 3.81 7.89
N ALA A 198 -1.21 2.52 7.62
CA ALA A 198 -0.57 1.95 6.45
C ALA A 198 -1.49 0.86 5.91
N PHE A 199 -1.61 0.76 4.58
CA PHE A 199 -2.55 -0.12 3.93
C PHE A 199 -1.91 -0.74 2.69
N ASP A 200 -2.09 -2.04 2.53
CA ASP A 200 -1.74 -2.74 1.30
C ASP A 200 -2.68 -3.93 1.06
N ILE A 201 -2.76 -4.41 -0.19
CA ILE A 201 -3.59 -5.53 -0.61
C ILE A 201 -2.70 -6.68 -1.07
N GLU A 202 -2.68 -7.74 -0.27
CA GLU A 202 -1.99 -8.97 -0.60
C GLU A 202 -2.84 -9.85 -1.54
N PRO A 203 -2.30 -10.27 -2.70
CA PRO A 203 -2.95 -11.27 -3.53
C PRO A 203 -2.72 -12.68 -2.98
N GLY A 204 -3.80 -13.43 -2.77
CA GLY A 204 -3.76 -14.84 -2.41
C GLY A 204 -3.59 -15.76 -3.62
N ALA A 205 -3.03 -16.96 -3.41
CA ALA A 205 -2.78 -17.95 -4.46
C ALA A 205 -4.05 -18.40 -5.23
N ASN A 206 -5.24 -18.25 -4.63
CA ASN A 206 -6.53 -18.58 -5.24
C ASN A 206 -7.18 -17.38 -5.97
N GLY A 207 -6.45 -16.27 -6.15
CA GLY A 207 -6.97 -15.03 -6.73
C GLY A 207 -7.81 -14.18 -5.76
N ALA A 208 -7.90 -14.56 -4.48
CA ALA A 208 -8.46 -13.69 -3.45
C ALA A 208 -7.52 -12.51 -3.17
N ASN A 209 -8.05 -11.44 -2.59
CA ASN A 209 -7.27 -10.28 -2.15
C ASN A 209 -7.53 -10.06 -0.66
N THR A 210 -6.47 -9.89 0.13
CA THR A 210 -6.55 -9.55 1.56
C THR A 210 -6.07 -8.13 1.76
N GLY A 211 -6.98 -7.22 2.13
CA GLY A 211 -6.61 -5.86 2.52
C GLY A 211 -6.03 -5.85 3.93
N TRP A 212 -4.75 -5.55 4.07
CA TRP A 212 -4.06 -5.39 5.34
C TRP A 212 -4.01 -3.92 5.73
N LEU A 213 -4.47 -3.59 6.93
CA LEU A 213 -4.41 -2.25 7.49
C LEU A 213 -3.68 -2.29 8.82
N LEU A 214 -2.52 -1.63 8.90
CA LEU A 214 -1.81 -1.43 10.14
C LEU A 214 -2.19 -0.06 10.72
N ALA A 215 -2.97 -0.09 11.79
CA ALA A 215 -3.55 1.08 12.42
C ALA A 215 -3.04 1.19 13.87
N ASP A 216 -2.22 2.21 14.16
CA ASP A 216 -1.61 2.43 15.48
C ASP A 216 -0.93 1.17 16.07
N GLY A 217 -0.28 0.37 15.22
CA GLY A 217 0.42 -0.86 15.59
C GLY A 217 -0.46 -2.12 15.73
N ALA A 218 -1.76 -2.02 15.47
CA ALA A 218 -2.66 -3.16 15.38
C ALA A 218 -2.97 -3.49 13.91
N LEU A 219 -2.80 -4.76 13.54
CA LEU A 219 -3.09 -5.26 12.21
C LEU A 219 -4.57 -5.61 12.09
N HIS A 220 -5.18 -5.20 10.97
CA HIS A 220 -6.58 -5.43 10.65
C HIS A 220 -6.70 -6.04 9.25
N LYS A 221 -7.76 -6.80 9.03
CA LYS A 221 -8.24 -7.15 7.69
C LYS A 221 -9.35 -6.18 7.29
N VAL A 222 -9.20 -5.55 6.13
CA VAL A 222 -10.21 -4.67 5.54
C VAL A 222 -11.02 -5.47 4.53
N ASP A 223 -12.33 -5.45 4.70
CA ASP A 223 -13.26 -5.95 3.70
C ASP A 223 -13.38 -4.91 2.56
N LEU A 224 -12.89 -5.26 1.37
CA LEU A 224 -12.86 -4.35 0.21
C LEU A 224 -14.24 -4.07 -0.39
N ALA A 225 -15.28 -4.83 -0.02
CA ALA A 225 -16.65 -4.60 -0.46
C ALA A 225 -17.42 -3.67 0.49
N THR A 226 -17.12 -3.73 1.78
CA THR A 226 -17.86 -2.97 2.82
C THR A 226 -17.05 -1.85 3.47
N GLY A 227 -15.73 -1.83 3.28
CA GLY A 227 -14.80 -0.92 3.94
C GLY A 227 -14.51 -1.23 5.40
N LYS A 228 -15.16 -2.24 6.01
CA LYS A 228 -15.02 -2.52 7.44
C LYS A 228 -13.65 -3.13 7.76
N ALA A 229 -12.90 -2.49 8.65
CA ALA A 229 -11.67 -3.05 9.22
C ALA A 229 -12.02 -3.95 10.43
N THR A 230 -11.47 -5.16 10.44
CA THR A 230 -11.62 -6.11 11.55
C THR A 230 -10.24 -6.41 12.12
N MET A 231 -10.05 -6.11 13.42
CA MET A 231 -8.77 -6.29 14.09
C MET A 231 -8.38 -7.76 14.13
N VAL A 232 -7.14 -8.05 13.74
CA VAL A 232 -6.50 -9.36 13.90
C VAL A 232 -5.74 -9.40 15.23
N GLY A 233 -4.96 -8.36 15.52
CA GLY A 233 -4.29 -8.19 16.81
C GLY A 233 -3.19 -7.14 16.77
N LYS A 234 -2.56 -6.91 17.92
CA LYS A 234 -1.41 -5.99 18.03
C LYS A 234 -0.15 -6.67 17.51
N VAL A 235 0.63 -5.96 16.69
CA VAL A 235 1.93 -6.45 16.22
C VAL A 235 2.98 -6.22 17.31
N GLU A 236 3.66 -7.28 17.72
CA GLU A 236 4.77 -7.22 18.67
C GLU A 236 6.08 -6.85 17.94
N GLY A 237 6.92 -6.01 18.54
CA GLY A 237 8.28 -5.74 18.04
C GLY A 237 8.42 -4.54 17.09
N VAL A 238 7.32 -3.95 16.61
CA VAL A 238 7.33 -2.64 15.94
C VAL A 238 7.73 -1.57 16.96
N LYS A 239 8.70 -0.71 16.62
CA LYS A 239 9.32 0.23 17.57
C LYS A 239 8.94 1.69 17.30
N GLY A 240 8.57 2.00 16.07
CA GLY A 240 8.24 3.32 15.59
C GLY A 240 6.85 3.42 14.98
N MET A 241 6.54 4.61 14.50
CA MET A 241 5.34 4.86 13.70
C MET A 241 5.53 4.23 12.32
N VAL A 242 4.69 3.26 11.97
CA VAL A 242 4.63 2.69 10.62
C VAL A 242 3.79 3.59 9.74
N ARG A 243 4.39 4.07 8.65
CA ARG A 243 3.78 5.01 7.71
C ARG A 243 3.38 4.37 6.38
N ASP A 244 3.92 3.19 6.09
CA ASP A 244 3.63 2.44 4.87
C ASP A 244 3.89 0.95 5.08
N ILE A 245 3.20 0.10 4.32
CA ILE A 245 3.43 -1.35 4.31
C ILE A 245 3.38 -1.87 2.88
N ALA A 246 4.15 -2.92 2.59
CA ALA A 246 4.13 -3.61 1.30
C ALA A 246 4.10 -5.13 1.52
N ALA A 247 3.21 -5.82 0.84
CA ALA A 247 3.05 -7.26 0.84
C ALA A 247 4.18 -7.87 0.03
N MET A 248 4.95 -8.71 0.69
CA MET A 248 6.12 -9.33 0.09
C MET A 248 5.70 -10.56 -0.69
N PRO A 249 6.35 -10.85 -1.83
CA PRO A 249 6.10 -12.10 -2.54
C PRO A 249 6.33 -13.30 -1.63
N ALA A 250 5.48 -14.31 -1.75
CA ALA A 250 5.72 -15.61 -1.13
C ALA A 250 7.08 -16.16 -1.65
N SER A 251 7.91 -16.62 -0.71
CA SER A 251 9.24 -17.18 -0.97
C SER A 251 9.20 -18.65 -1.35
#